data_AF-A0A1F4QH95-F1
#
_entry.id   AF-A0A1F4QH95-F1
#
_cell.length_a   1.000
_cell.length_b   1.000
_cell.length_c   1.000
_cell.angle_alpha   90.00
_cell.angle_beta   90.00
_cell.angle_gamma   90.00
#
_symmetry.space_group_name_H-M   'P 1'
#
loop_
_entity.id
_entity.type
_entity.pdbx_description
1 polymer ?
#
loop_
_entity_poly.entity_id
_entity_poly.type
_entity_poly.pdbx_seq_one_letter_code
_entity_poly.pdbx_strand_id
1 'polypeptide(L)' 'MTCRDLFERLSEYVDGELSQEICEEIQRHMEGCEPCVAFAKTLKKTAELCRRLPSRPIPPEVAADLRGVLVTHLSKRK' A
#
# COMPACT_ATOMS: atom_id res chain seq x y z
N MET A 1 7.24 -19.83 5.96
CA MET A 1 7.94 -18.83 5.11
C MET A 1 9.24 -18.39 5.76
N THR A 2 10.23 -17.98 4.97
CA THR A 2 11.48 -17.36 5.43
C THR A 2 11.31 -15.85 5.66
N CYS A 3 12.28 -15.21 6.32
CA CYS A 3 12.26 -13.74 6.46
C CYS A 3 12.27 -13.02 5.10
N ARG A 4 12.94 -13.61 4.09
CA ARG A 4 13.00 -13.06 2.74
C ARG A 4 11.64 -13.12 2.06
N ASP A 5 10.94 -14.25 2.16
CA ASP A 5 9.61 -14.41 1.58
C ASP A 5 8.62 -13.40 2.19
N LEU A 6 8.69 -13.19 3.52
CA LEU A 6 7.90 -12.17 4.20
C LEU A 6 8.24 -10.78 3.68
N PHE A 7 9.53 -10.45 3.55
CA PHE A 7 9.97 -9.15 3.08
C PHE A 7 9.46 -8.84 1.66
N GLU A 8 9.50 -9.81 0.77
CA GLU A 8 8.99 -9.70 -0.60
C GLU A 8 7.47 -9.42 -0.64
N ARG A 9 6.72 -9.82 0.39
CA ARG A 9 5.26 -9.61 0.50
C ARG A 9 4.85 -8.50 1.48
N LEU A 10 5.81 -7.83 2.11
CA LEU A 10 5.50 -6.99 3.27
C LEU A 10 4.73 -5.71 2.93
N SER A 11 4.97 -5.12 1.75
CA SER A 11 4.20 -3.95 1.30
C SER A 11 2.73 -4.33 1.14
N GLU A 12 2.46 -5.38 0.36
CA GLU A 12 1.10 -5.91 0.15
C GLU A 12 0.41 -6.27 1.47
N TYR A 13 1.16 -6.82 2.44
CA TYR A 13 0.65 -7.11 3.78
C TYR A 13 0.23 -5.83 4.54
N VAL A 14 1.06 -4.78 4.49
CA VAL A 14 0.77 -3.49 5.14
C VAL A 14 -0.40 -2.77 4.45
N ASP A 15 -0.52 -2.92 3.14
CA ASP A 15 -1.57 -2.30 2.33
C ASP A 15 -2.89 -3.10 2.33
N GLY A 16 -2.87 -4.33 2.86
CA GLY A 16 -4.06 -5.18 3.01
C GLY A 16 -4.50 -5.86 1.71
N GLU A 17 -3.58 -6.06 0.77
CA GLU A 17 -3.84 -6.60 -0.57
C GLU A 17 -3.62 -8.12 -0.67
N LEU A 18 -3.22 -8.75 0.43
CA LEU A 18 -2.95 -10.18 0.51
C LEU A 18 -4.22 -11.00 0.79
N SER A 19 -4.20 -12.25 0.33
CA SER A 19 -5.22 -13.22 0.74
C SER A 19 -5.08 -13.56 2.22
N GLN A 20 -6.17 -14.03 2.82
CA GLN A 20 -6.22 -14.39 4.23
C GLN A 20 -5.17 -15.47 4.57
N GLU A 21 -4.97 -16.45 3.70
CA GLU A 21 -4.03 -17.55 3.90
C GLU A 21 -2.59 -17.05 4.02
N ILE A 22 -2.20 -16.08 3.19
CA ILE A 22 -0.85 -15.50 3.21
C ILE A 22 -0.67 -14.61 4.44
N CYS A 23 -1.71 -13.85 4.83
CA CYS A 23 -1.68 -13.08 6.07
C CYS A 23 -1.42 -13.96 7.30
N GLU A 24 -2.04 -15.14 7.37
CA GLU A 24 -1.84 -16.10 8.45
C GLU A 24 -0.42 -16.70 8.45
N GLU A 25 0.16 -16.97 7.28
CA GLU A 25 1.57 -17.38 7.15
C GLU A 25 2.54 -16.32 7.68
N ILE A 26 2.31 -15.06 7.35
CA ILE A 26 3.10 -13.92 7.81
C ILE A 26 2.99 -13.77 9.33
N GLN A 27 1.77 -13.86 9.87
CA GLN A 27 1.53 -13.81 11.31
C GLN A 27 2.26 -14.92 12.06
N ARG A 28 2.15 -16.17 11.59
CA ARG A 28 2.87 -17.32 12.17
C ARG A 28 4.39 -17.14 12.16
N HIS A 29 4.96 -16.56 11.10
CA HIS A 29 6.38 -16.26 11.06
C HIS A 29 6.76 -15.20 12.11
N MET A 30 5.96 -14.14 12.23
CA MET A 30 6.20 -13.05 13.16
C MET A 30 6.09 -13.47 14.63
N GLU A 31 5.29 -14.48 14.98
CA GLU A 31 5.22 -15.03 16.33
C GLU A 31 6.58 -15.53 16.85
N GLY A 32 7.45 -16.01 15.96
CA GLY A 32 8.78 -16.53 16.30
C GLY A 32 9.96 -15.65 15.85
N CYS A 33 9.71 -14.46 15.28
CA CYS A 33 10.74 -13.66 14.62
C CYS A 33 10.61 -12.16 14.95
N GLU A 34 11.23 -11.76 16.07
CA GLU A 34 11.26 -10.35 16.50
C GLU A 34 11.78 -9.36 15.43
N PRO A 35 12.83 -9.69 14.63
CA PRO A 35 13.27 -8.80 13.56
C PRO A 35 12.19 -8.49 12.53
N CYS A 36 11.40 -9.50 12.13
CA CYS A 36 10.31 -9.29 11.18
C CYS A 36 9.17 -8.48 11.79
N VAL A 37 8.86 -8.68 13.08
CA VAL A 37 7.89 -7.84 13.81
C VAL A 37 8.33 -6.38 13.81
N ALA A 38 9.60 -6.11 14.13
CA ALA A 38 10.14 -4.76 14.16
C ALA A 38 10.10 -4.11 12.76
N PHE A 39 10.43 -4.88 11.73
CA PHE A 39 10.45 -4.40 10.36
C PHE A 39 9.03 -4.09 9.83
N ALA A 40 8.06 -4.97 10.06
CA ALA A 40 6.66 -4.75 9.71
C ALA A 40 6.08 -3.51 10.39
N LYS A 41 6.35 -3.32 11.70
CA LYS A 41 5.95 -2.11 12.43
C LYS A 41 6.57 -0.84 11.84
N THR A 42 7.84 -0.91 11.46
CA THR A 42 8.55 0.24 10.88
C THR A 42 7.99 0.62 9.51
N LEU A 43 7.71 -0.36 8.65
CA LEU A 43 7.10 -0.10 7.34
C LEU A 43 5.71 0.50 7.50
N LYS A 44 4.87 -0.10 8.35
CA LYS A 44 3.51 0.40 8.63
C LYS A 44 3.53 1.85 9.11
N LYS A 45 4.41 2.17 10.07
CA LYS A 45 4.58 3.54 10.58
C LYS A 45 5.04 4.50 9.49
N THR A 46 5.98 4.09 8.64
CA THR A 46 6.44 4.90 7.52
C THR A 46 5.30 5.20 6.55
N ALA A 47 4.51 4.21 6.17
CA ALA A 47 3.36 4.38 5.29
C ALA A 47 2.29 5.32 5.89
N GLU A 48 2.02 5.20 7.20
CA GLU A 48 1.13 6.12 7.93
C GLU A 48 1.66 7.57 7.92
N LEU A 49 2.96 7.77 8.13
CA LEU A 49 3.59 9.10 8.07
C LEU A 49 3.48 9.71 6.67
N CYS A 50 3.78 8.94 5.62
CA CYS A 50 3.64 9.39 4.24
C CYS A 50 2.20 9.81 3.91
N ARG A 51 1.19 9.04 4.37
CA ARG A 51 -0.23 9.38 4.18
C ARG A 51 -0.66 10.67 4.87
N ARG A 52 0.04 11.08 5.93
CA ARG A 52 -0.25 12.30 6.69
C ARG A 52 0.49 13.52 6.17
N LEU A 53 1.41 13.36 5.21
CA LEU A 53 2.10 14.49 4.61
C LEU A 53 1.08 15.40 3.92
N PRO A 54 1.24 16.73 4.03
CA PRO A 54 0.35 17.67 3.37
C PRO A 54 0.38 17.43 1.86
N SER A 55 -0.76 17.10 1.28
CA SER A 55 -0.91 17.11 -0.16
C SER A 55 -1.01 18.56 -0.63
N ARG A 56 -0.33 18.87 -1.74
CA ARG A 56 -0.57 20.13 -2.43
C ARG A 56 -1.86 19.98 -3.24
N PRO A 57 -2.76 20.98 -3.24
CA PRO A 57 -3.91 20.94 -4.12
C PRO A 57 -3.44 20.85 -5.56
N ILE A 58 -4.15 20.05 -6.36
CA ILE A 58 -3.91 19.97 -7.80
C ILE A 58 -4.19 21.36 -8.40
N PRO A 59 -3.29 21.92 -9.21
CA PRO A 59 -3.54 23.20 -9.87
C PRO A 59 -4.86 23.15 -10.68
N PRO A 60 -5.69 24.21 -10.65
CA PRO A 60 -7.00 24.21 -11.29
C PRO A 60 -6.98 23.85 -12.78
N GLU A 61 -5.95 24.30 -13.51
CA GLU A 61 -5.71 24.01 -14.92
C GLU A 61 -5.50 22.51 -15.16
N VAL A 62 -4.63 21.87 -14.37
CA VAL A 62 -4.36 20.43 -14.45
C VAL A 62 -5.61 19.63 -14.11
N ALA A 63 -6.38 20.06 -13.11
CA ALA A 63 -7.62 19.41 -12.73
C ALA A 63 -8.70 19.51 -13.83
N ALA A 64 -8.75 20.63 -14.55
CA ALA A 64 -9.68 20.82 -15.67
C ALA A 64 -9.32 19.92 -16.86
N ASP A 65 -8.03 19.89 -17.23
CA ASP A 65 -7.52 19.03 -18.30
C ASP A 65 -7.79 17.55 -18.00
N LEU A 66 -7.46 17.12 -16.78
CA LEU A 66 -7.66 15.75 -16.34
C LEU A 66 -9.14 15.35 -16.39
N ARG A 67 -10.05 16.22 -15.96
CA ARG A 67 -11.50 15.97 -16.08
C ARG A 67 -11.94 15.80 -17.53
N GLY A 68 -11.45 16.64 -18.45
CA GLY A 68 -11.78 16.53 -19.88
C GLY A 68 -11.35 15.18 -20.47
N VAL A 69 -10.13 14.74 -20.14
CA VAL A 69 -9.60 13.43 -20.54
C VAL A 69 -10.44 12.30 -19.94
N LEU A 70 -10.67 12.32 -18.63
CA LEU A 70 -11.42 11.27 -17.93
C LEU A 70 -12.84 11.11 -18.46
N VAL A 71 -13.57 12.21 -18.70
CA VAL A 71 -14.92 12.16 -19.31
C VAL A 71 -14.85 11.49 -20.68
N THR A 72 -13.91 11.89 -21.53
CA THR A 72 -13.77 11.35 -22.88
C THR A 72 -13.49 9.84 -22.90
N HIS A 73 -12.72 9.33 -21.93
CA HIS A 73 -12.35 7.91 -21.86
C HIS A 73 -13.34 7.04 -21.07
N LEU A 74 -13.94 7.54 -19.99
CA LEU A 74 -14.94 6.81 -19.22
C LEU A 74 -16.26 6.67 -19.98
N SER A 75 -16.64 7.67 -20.78
CA SER A 75 -17.82 7.58 -21.66
C SER A 75 -17.67 6.54 -22.79
N LYS A 76 -16.44 6.13 -23.11
CA LYS A 76 -16.14 5.11 -24.14
C LYS A 76 -16.02 3.67 -23.60
N ARG A 77 -16.08 3.49 -22.28
CA ARG A 77 -16.05 2.17 -21.62
C ARG A 77 -17.45 1.63 -21.28
N LYS A 78 -18.51 2.27 -21.79
CA LYS A 78 -19.88 1.78 -21.75
C LYS A 78 -20.22 1.02 -23.03
#